data_AF-A0A0F9A3F6-F1
#
_entry.id   AF-A0A0F9A3F6-F1
#
_cell.length_a   1.000
_cell.length_b   1.000
_cell.length_c   1.000
_cell.angle_alpha   90.00
_cell.angle_beta   90.00
_cell.angle_gamma   90.00
#
_symmetry.space_group_name_H-M   'P 1'
#
loop_
_entity.id
_entity.type
_entity.pdbx_description
1 polymer ?
#
loop_
_entity_poly.entity_id
_entity_poly.type
_entity_poly.pdbx_seq_one_letter_code
_entity_poly.pdbx_strand_id
1 'polypeptide(L)'
;ISTLGKVKVPTGEDDEKTGTGVRLPASVQLGTGSDDYSLGLIFTHIKKRLGINADLIYTLKTEANSFEFGDTLNYDIALGYRVLPVVYEIYPAKHLNIYLEFNGKLSQRNKQNDKRVDDSGRNTIFLSPGIQFIPARNFLIEASFQKPIYEDLRGNQLDTDYSFNVGFRWLLF
;
A
#
# COMPACT_ATOMS: atom_id res chain seq x y z
N ILE A 1 -20.10 -0.72 2.44
CA ILE A 1 -19.26 0.12 1.57
C ILE A 1 -18.89 1.36 2.36
N SER A 2 -17.64 1.78 2.27
CA SER A 2 -17.06 2.89 3.03
C SER A 2 -16.25 3.77 2.10
N THR A 3 -16.08 5.02 2.48
CA THR A 3 -15.19 5.97 1.80
C THR A 3 -14.00 6.29 2.70
N LEU A 4 -12.87 6.60 2.09
CA LEU A 4 -11.63 6.98 2.77
C LEU A 4 -11.17 8.33 2.25
N GLY A 5 -10.86 9.25 3.16
CA GLY A 5 -10.10 10.47 2.87
C GLY A 5 -8.79 10.45 3.63
N LYS A 6 -7.68 10.79 2.98
CA LYS A 6 -6.36 10.90 3.62
C LYS A 6 -5.67 12.17 3.16
N VAL A 7 -5.06 12.88 4.09
CA VAL A 7 -4.13 13.99 3.81
C VAL A 7 -2.76 13.58 4.33
N LYS A 8 -1.75 13.68 3.48
CA LYS A 8 -0.34 13.53 3.85
C LYS A 8 0.26 14.92 3.87
N VAL A 9 0.84 15.32 4.99
CA VAL A 9 1.50 16.63 5.18
C VAL A 9 3.02 16.49 5.13
N PRO A 10 3.77 17.53 4.69
CA PRO A 10 5.22 17.45 4.47
C PRO A 10 6.02 17.64 5.77
N THR A 11 5.93 16.69 6.69
CA THR A 11 6.68 16.75 7.97
C THR A 11 8.03 16.02 7.93
N GLY A 12 8.30 15.26 6.88
CA GLY A 12 9.59 14.58 6.69
C GLY A 12 10.60 15.48 5.98
N GLU A 13 11.88 15.30 6.31
CA GLU A 13 13.02 16.02 5.71
C GLU A 13 13.16 15.69 4.22
N ASP A 14 13.30 16.71 3.39
CA ASP A 14 13.31 16.58 1.92
C ASP A 14 14.50 17.25 1.23
N ASP A 15 15.42 17.88 1.97
CA ASP A 15 16.51 18.70 1.46
C ASP A 15 17.91 18.11 1.69
N GLU A 16 17.99 16.80 1.93
CA GLU A 16 19.25 16.09 2.15
C GLU A 16 20.20 16.23 0.96
N LYS A 17 21.50 16.28 1.25
CA LYS A 17 22.56 16.56 0.28
C LYS A 17 23.64 15.50 0.30
N THR A 18 24.32 15.33 -0.84
CA THR A 18 25.55 14.56 -0.94
C THR A 18 26.67 15.22 -0.12
N GLY A 19 27.76 14.49 0.13
CA GLY A 19 28.98 15.05 0.75
C GLY A 19 29.63 16.20 -0.03
N THR A 20 29.23 16.41 -1.30
CA THR A 20 29.67 17.54 -2.14
C THR A 20 28.70 18.72 -2.12
N GLY A 21 27.62 18.66 -1.35
CA GLY A 21 26.64 19.74 -1.18
C GLY A 21 25.52 19.77 -2.24
N VAL A 22 25.41 18.75 -3.09
CA VAL A 22 24.35 18.65 -4.11
C VAL A 22 23.12 17.97 -3.50
N ARG A 23 21.92 18.53 -3.70
CA ARG A 23 20.68 17.93 -3.19
C ARG A 23 20.48 16.54 -3.79
N LEU A 24 20.11 15.57 -2.96
CA LEU A 24 19.79 14.22 -3.43
C LEU A 24 18.51 14.22 -4.27
N PRO A 25 18.40 13.31 -5.26
CA PRO A 25 17.17 13.13 -6.04
C PRO A 25 15.93 12.93 -5.15
N ALA A 26 14.78 13.48 -5.55
CA ALA A 26 13.54 13.39 -4.79
C ALA A 26 13.14 11.95 -4.43
N SER A 27 13.50 10.95 -5.26
CA SER A 27 13.19 9.54 -5.04
C SER A 27 13.94 8.89 -3.87
N VAL A 28 15.02 9.50 -3.39
CA VAL A 28 15.84 8.99 -2.27
C VAL A 28 15.78 9.89 -1.04
N GLN A 29 15.02 10.97 -1.09
CA GLN A 29 14.69 11.81 0.07
C GLN A 29 13.72 11.06 0.99
N LEU A 30 13.77 11.32 2.30
CA LEU A 30 12.88 10.69 3.29
C LEU A 30 11.44 11.23 3.17
N GLY A 31 11.31 12.54 3.03
CA GLY A 31 10.08 13.26 2.75
C GLY A 31 10.00 13.68 1.29
N THR A 32 8.78 13.88 0.79
CA THR A 32 8.57 14.39 -0.57
C THR A 32 8.43 15.91 -0.62
N GLY A 33 8.36 16.60 0.53
CA GLY A 33 8.10 18.04 0.62
C GLY A 33 6.68 18.49 0.22
N SER A 34 5.85 17.56 -0.26
CA SER A 34 4.53 17.84 -0.84
C SER A 34 3.39 17.44 0.08
N ASP A 35 2.27 18.17 0.01
CA ASP A 35 0.98 17.68 0.49
C ASP A 35 0.42 16.66 -0.51
N ASP A 36 -0.13 15.54 -0.05
CA ASP A 36 -0.88 14.64 -0.94
C ASP A 36 -2.28 14.41 -0.41
N TYR A 37 -3.22 14.25 -1.33
CA TYR A 37 -4.63 14.05 -1.03
C TYR A 37 -5.08 12.73 -1.62
N SER A 38 -5.60 11.83 -0.77
CA SER A 38 -6.19 10.57 -1.24
C SER A 38 -7.68 10.51 -1.00
N LEU A 39 -8.38 9.95 -1.96
CA LEU A 39 -9.79 9.58 -1.88
C LEU A 39 -9.91 8.10 -2.26
N GLY A 40 -10.68 7.34 -1.49
CA GLY A 40 -10.86 5.91 -1.73
C GLY A 40 -12.26 5.39 -1.46
N LEU A 41 -12.55 4.26 -2.08
CA LEU A 41 -13.75 3.45 -1.86
C LEU A 41 -13.31 2.08 -1.36
N ILE A 42 -13.99 1.59 -0.33
CA ILE A 42 -13.70 0.30 0.30
C ILE A 42 -15.00 -0.50 0.37
N PHE A 43 -14.95 -1.73 -0.12
CA PHE A 43 -16.03 -2.69 -0.04
C PHE A 43 -15.57 -3.93 0.71
N THR A 44 -16.35 -4.31 1.73
CA THR A 44 -16.13 -5.55 2.47
C THR A 44 -17.44 -6.31 2.53
N HIS A 45 -17.41 -7.58 2.17
CA HIS A 45 -18.51 -8.50 2.36
C HIS A 45 -18.02 -9.77 3.04
N ILE A 46 -18.63 -10.13 4.17
CA ILE A 46 -18.28 -11.33 4.92
C ILE A 46 -19.53 -12.19 5.05
N LYS A 47 -19.44 -13.44 4.60
CA LYS A 47 -20.49 -14.45 4.73
C LYS A 47 -19.91 -15.72 5.33
N LYS A 48 -20.35 -16.05 6.55
CA LYS A 48 -19.88 -17.20 7.33
C LYS A 48 -18.36 -17.15 7.58
N ARG A 49 -17.59 -17.88 6.76
CA ARG A 49 -16.14 -18.02 6.85
C ARG A 49 -15.42 -17.39 5.66
N LEU A 50 -16.15 -16.97 4.63
CA LEU A 50 -15.60 -16.32 3.46
C LEU A 50 -15.76 -14.81 3.59
N GLY A 51 -14.69 -14.08 3.30
CA GLY A 51 -14.66 -12.64 3.19
C GLY A 51 -14.16 -12.23 1.82
N ILE A 52 -14.71 -11.15 1.28
CA ILE A 52 -14.20 -10.46 0.12
C ILE A 52 -13.98 -9.02 0.53
N ASN A 53 -12.76 -8.52 0.34
CA ASN A 53 -12.46 -7.10 0.40
C ASN A 53 -12.07 -6.62 -0.99
N ALA A 54 -12.45 -5.40 -1.32
CA ALA A 54 -11.98 -4.71 -2.49
C ALA A 54 -11.86 -3.23 -2.18
N ASP A 55 -10.80 -2.60 -2.66
CA ASP A 55 -10.63 -1.16 -2.54
C ASP A 55 -10.02 -0.52 -3.78
N LEU A 56 -10.31 0.77 -3.91
CA LEU A 56 -9.80 1.63 -4.97
C LEU A 56 -9.46 2.97 -4.34
N ILE A 57 -8.19 3.36 -4.40
CA ILE A 57 -7.69 4.58 -3.74
C ILE A 57 -6.89 5.39 -4.77
N TYR A 58 -7.37 6.59 -5.08
CA TYR A 58 -6.64 7.58 -5.87
C TYR A 58 -5.88 8.51 -4.93
N THR A 59 -4.62 8.82 -5.25
CA THR A 59 -3.82 9.82 -4.55
C THR A 59 -3.33 10.86 -5.55
N LEU A 60 -3.78 12.10 -5.35
CA LEU A 60 -3.27 13.30 -5.99
C LEU A 60 -1.97 13.71 -5.29
N LYS A 61 -0.89 13.77 -6.06
CA LYS A 61 0.42 14.25 -5.62
C LYS A 61 0.55 15.72 -5.96
N THR A 62 1.08 16.52 -5.04
CA THR A 62 1.41 17.91 -5.34
C THR A 62 2.90 18.10 -5.56
N GLU A 63 3.26 19.23 -6.16
CA GLU A 63 4.64 19.58 -6.46
C GLU A 63 5.35 20.13 -5.23
N ALA A 64 6.62 19.77 -5.07
CA ALA A 64 7.54 20.40 -4.14
C ALA A 64 8.94 20.46 -4.77
N ASN A 65 9.66 21.56 -4.54
CA ASN A 65 11.05 21.72 -5.00
C ASN A 65 11.22 21.49 -6.52
N SER A 66 10.26 21.98 -7.31
CA SER A 66 10.21 21.84 -8.75
C SER A 66 10.08 20.39 -9.24
N PHE A 67 9.63 19.47 -8.38
CA PHE A 67 9.41 18.07 -8.68
C PHE A 67 8.02 17.61 -8.19
N GLU A 68 7.30 16.89 -9.05
CA GLU A 68 5.98 16.33 -8.75
C GLU A 68 6.05 14.81 -8.99
N PHE A 69 5.81 14.02 -7.95
CA PHE A 69 5.60 12.58 -8.14
C PHE A 69 4.31 12.36 -8.93
N GLY A 70 4.29 11.36 -9.81
CA GLY A 70 3.06 11.04 -10.54
C GLY A 70 1.95 10.56 -9.61
N ASP A 71 0.72 11.00 -9.89
CA ASP A 71 -0.49 10.52 -9.23
C ASP A 71 -0.59 8.99 -9.24
N THR A 72 -1.18 8.44 -8.18
CA THR A 72 -1.27 6.98 -8.02
C THR A 72 -2.69 6.50 -7.88
N LEU A 73 -3.02 5.38 -8.53
CA LEU A 73 -4.22 4.60 -8.31
C LEU A 73 -3.81 3.24 -7.73
N ASN A 74 -4.19 3.01 -6.48
CA ASN A 74 -4.09 1.72 -5.82
C ASN A 74 -5.43 0.99 -5.94
N TYR A 75 -5.38 -0.30 -6.22
CA TYR A 75 -6.55 -1.17 -6.27
C TYR A 75 -6.22 -2.52 -5.64
N ASP A 76 -7.16 -3.10 -4.92
CA ASP A 76 -7.02 -4.41 -4.29
C ASP A 76 -8.32 -5.22 -4.40
N ILE A 77 -8.16 -6.53 -4.53
CA ILE A 77 -9.21 -7.52 -4.30
C ILE A 77 -8.62 -8.66 -3.47
N ALA A 78 -9.12 -8.82 -2.25
CA ALA A 78 -8.67 -9.85 -1.32
C ALA A 78 -9.80 -10.86 -1.02
N LEU A 79 -9.49 -12.15 -1.20
CA LEU A 79 -10.33 -13.26 -0.77
C LEU A 79 -9.80 -13.80 0.56
N GLY A 80 -10.61 -13.68 1.61
CA GLY A 80 -10.30 -14.17 2.94
C GLY A 80 -11.08 -15.44 3.29
N TYR A 81 -10.43 -16.39 3.95
CA TYR A 81 -11.08 -17.54 4.55
C TYR A 81 -10.68 -17.71 6.02
N ARG A 82 -11.67 -17.77 6.90
CA ARG A 82 -11.49 -18.05 8.33
C ARG A 82 -11.28 -19.54 8.56
N VAL A 83 -10.03 -19.95 8.76
CA VAL A 83 -9.64 -21.34 9.08
C VAL A 83 -10.05 -21.71 10.50
N LEU A 84 -9.79 -20.84 11.48
CA LEU A 84 -10.17 -21.03 12.88
C LEU A 84 -10.93 -19.80 13.44
N PRO A 85 -11.85 -19.98 14.39
CA PRO A 85 -12.41 -21.28 14.81
C PRO A 85 -13.38 -21.83 13.74
N VAL A 86 -13.45 -23.17 13.61
CA VAL A 86 -14.41 -23.83 12.71
C VAL A 86 -15.84 -23.67 13.25
N VAL A 87 -16.00 -23.88 14.56
CA VAL A 87 -17.22 -23.65 15.34
C VAL A 87 -16.84 -22.81 16.55
N TYR A 88 -17.68 -21.83 16.92
CA TYR A 88 -17.45 -21.02 18.11
C TYR A 88 -17.85 -21.80 19.36
N GLU A 89 -16.88 -22.44 20.01
CA GLU A 89 -17.09 -23.19 21.26
C GLU A 89 -16.74 -22.38 22.51
N ILE A 90 -15.78 -21.45 22.40
CA ILE A 90 -15.28 -20.61 23.48
C ILE A 90 -15.22 -19.14 23.06
N TYR A 91 -15.37 -18.22 24.01
CA TYR A 91 -15.30 -16.77 23.76
C TYR A 91 -14.32 -16.09 24.73
N PRO A 92 -13.25 -15.41 24.26
CA PRO A 92 -12.86 -15.22 22.85
C PRO A 92 -12.20 -16.48 22.27
N ALA A 93 -12.58 -16.83 21.04
CA ALA A 93 -11.87 -17.85 20.27
C ALA A 93 -10.64 -17.24 19.59
N LYS A 94 -9.64 -18.06 19.31
CA LYS A 94 -8.50 -17.68 18.46
C LYS A 94 -8.95 -17.70 17.00
N HIS A 95 -8.66 -16.65 16.24
CA HIS A 95 -8.95 -16.62 14.82
C HIS A 95 -7.69 -16.81 13.99
N LEU A 96 -7.80 -17.66 12.97
CA LEU A 96 -6.80 -17.80 11.93
C LEU A 96 -7.49 -17.58 10.60
N ASN A 97 -7.07 -16.55 9.88
CA ASN A 97 -7.56 -16.24 8.55
C ASN A 97 -6.41 -16.40 7.56
N ILE A 98 -6.73 -16.93 6.38
CA ILE A 98 -5.82 -16.93 5.23
C ILE A 98 -6.41 -15.99 4.18
N TYR A 99 -5.54 -15.33 3.43
CA TYR A 99 -5.90 -14.40 2.38
C TYR A 99 -5.16 -14.76 1.09
N LEU A 100 -5.85 -14.53 -0.02
CA LEU A 100 -5.24 -14.43 -1.34
C LEU A 100 -5.67 -13.10 -1.94
N GLU A 101 -4.70 -12.24 -2.21
CA GLU A 101 -4.95 -10.87 -2.66
C GLU A 101 -4.37 -10.64 -4.04
N PHE A 102 -5.09 -9.85 -4.82
CA PHE A 102 -4.65 -9.29 -6.08
C PHE A 102 -4.64 -7.77 -5.91
N ASN A 103 -3.46 -7.24 -5.59
CA ASN A 103 -3.26 -5.81 -5.40
C ASN A 103 -2.40 -5.24 -6.51
N GLY A 104 -2.67 -3.99 -6.89
CA GLY A 104 -1.91 -3.29 -7.89
C GLY A 104 -1.79 -1.81 -7.62
N LYS A 105 -0.78 -1.23 -8.27
CA LYS A 105 -0.46 0.19 -8.19
C LYS A 105 -0.12 0.70 -9.57
N LEU A 106 -0.96 1.60 -10.07
CA LEU A 106 -0.66 2.42 -11.23
C LEU A 106 -0.13 3.77 -10.74
N SER A 107 1.03 4.17 -11.23
CA SER A 107 1.64 5.47 -10.98
C SER A 107 1.84 6.20 -12.31
N GLN A 108 1.40 7.45 -12.38
CA GLN A 108 1.66 8.32 -13.52
C GLN A 108 3.15 8.69 -13.61
N ARG A 109 3.54 9.32 -14.72
CA ARG A 109 4.91 9.86 -14.85
C ARG A 109 5.09 11.03 -13.90
N ASN A 110 6.27 11.13 -13.31
CA ASN A 110 6.70 12.28 -12.53
C ASN A 110 6.87 13.50 -13.45
N LYS A 111 6.88 14.69 -12.85
CA LYS A 111 7.28 15.94 -13.51
C LYS A 111 8.47 16.57 -12.80
N GLN A 112 9.36 17.16 -13.57
CA GLN A 112 10.47 17.99 -13.10
C GLN A 112 10.44 19.29 -13.90
N ASN A 113 10.34 20.44 -13.22
CA ASN A 113 10.18 21.75 -13.87
C ASN A 113 9.07 21.74 -14.93
N ASP A 114 7.87 21.26 -14.55
CA ASP A 114 6.68 21.07 -15.40
C ASP A 114 6.82 20.10 -16.59
N LYS A 115 7.96 19.43 -16.75
CA LYS A 115 8.20 18.47 -17.83
C LYS A 115 8.10 17.04 -17.33
N ARG A 116 7.42 16.18 -18.08
CA ARG A 116 7.33 14.75 -17.76
C ARG A 116 8.71 14.10 -17.82
N VAL A 117 9.02 13.30 -16.81
CA VAL A 117 10.21 12.47 -16.77
C VAL A 117 9.90 11.16 -17.49
N ASP A 118 10.63 10.85 -18.56
CA ASP A 118 10.32 9.69 -19.42
C ASP A 118 10.46 8.35 -18.70
N ASP A 119 11.56 8.17 -17.96
CA ASP A 119 11.86 6.98 -17.16
C ASP A 119 11.19 7.04 -15.78
N SER A 120 9.88 7.29 -15.76
CA SER A 120 9.09 7.32 -14.53
C SER A 120 7.67 6.82 -14.73
N GLY A 121 6.99 6.51 -13.63
CA GLY A 121 5.66 5.90 -13.64
C GLY A 121 5.72 4.40 -13.94
N ARG A 122 4.70 3.69 -13.47
CA ARG A 122 4.69 2.23 -13.46
C ARG A 122 3.28 1.69 -13.30
N ASN A 123 3.01 0.51 -13.84
CA ASN A 123 1.89 -0.31 -13.41
C ASN A 123 2.39 -1.67 -12.91
N THR A 124 2.15 -1.97 -11.64
CA THR A 124 2.51 -3.27 -11.06
C THR A 124 1.29 -3.93 -10.47
N ILE A 125 1.18 -5.25 -10.68
CA ILE A 125 0.16 -6.11 -10.08
C ILE A 125 0.87 -7.25 -9.37
N PHE A 126 0.46 -7.51 -8.14
CA PHE A 126 0.97 -8.58 -7.30
C PHE A 126 -0.11 -9.64 -7.05
N LEU A 127 0.33 -10.90 -6.98
CA LEU A 127 -0.39 -11.96 -6.30
C LEU A 127 0.19 -12.10 -4.89
N SER A 128 -0.67 -11.99 -3.88
CA SER A 128 -0.23 -11.87 -2.49
C SER A 128 -0.96 -12.84 -1.56
N PRO A 129 -0.43 -14.04 -1.31
CA PRO A 129 -0.89 -14.87 -0.20
C PRO A 129 -0.54 -14.25 1.15
N GLY A 130 -1.47 -14.34 2.11
CA GLY A 130 -1.31 -13.80 3.45
C GLY A 130 -1.97 -14.64 4.53
N ILE A 131 -1.55 -14.42 5.78
CA ILE A 131 -2.09 -15.05 6.97
C ILE A 131 -2.29 -14.00 8.05
N GLN A 132 -3.40 -14.12 8.79
CA GLN A 132 -3.71 -13.25 9.92
C GLN A 132 -4.13 -14.11 11.11
N PHE A 133 -3.50 -13.86 12.24
CA PHE A 133 -3.74 -14.56 13.49
C PHE A 133 -4.16 -13.59 14.58
N ILE A 134 -5.31 -13.86 15.19
CA ILE A 134 -5.91 -13.08 16.27
C ILE A 134 -5.97 -14.00 17.49
N PRO A 135 -4.91 -14.06 18.32
CA PRO A 135 -4.86 -14.94 19.49
C PRO A 135 -5.75 -14.47 20.64
N ALA A 136 -6.05 -13.18 20.70
CA ALA A 136 -6.81 -12.53 21.76
C ALA A 136 -7.64 -11.37 21.19
N ARG A 137 -8.58 -10.82 21.98
CA ARG A 137 -9.48 -9.74 21.53
C ARG A 137 -8.75 -8.46 21.13
N ASN A 138 -7.59 -8.23 21.71
CA ASN A 138 -6.86 -6.98 21.61
C ASN A 138 -5.57 -7.10 20.79
N PHE A 139 -5.27 -8.26 20.21
CA PHE A 139 -4.02 -8.48 19.52
C PHE A 139 -4.20 -9.25 18.22
N LEU A 140 -3.50 -8.79 17.19
CA LEU A 140 -3.48 -9.35 15.85
C LEU A 140 -2.04 -9.33 15.35
N ILE A 141 -1.63 -10.40 14.68
CA ILE A 141 -0.41 -10.47 13.88
C ILE A 141 -0.80 -10.91 12.48
N GLU A 142 -0.17 -10.35 11.47
CA GLU A 142 -0.34 -10.76 10.09
C GLU A 142 0.98 -10.75 9.34
N ALA A 143 1.04 -11.58 8.30
CA ALA A 143 2.16 -11.61 7.38
C ALA A 143 1.66 -11.89 5.96
N SER A 144 2.30 -11.30 4.96
CA SER A 144 2.01 -11.56 3.56
C SER A 144 3.27 -11.59 2.71
N PHE A 145 3.24 -12.39 1.67
CA PHE A 145 4.27 -12.44 0.64
C PHE A 145 3.64 -11.94 -0.66
N GLN A 146 4.29 -11.02 -1.36
CA GLN A 146 3.79 -10.43 -2.59
C GLN A 146 4.76 -10.74 -3.72
N LYS A 147 4.28 -11.38 -4.78
CA LYS A 147 5.04 -11.62 -6.02
C LYS A 147 4.41 -10.82 -7.15
N PRO A 148 5.16 -9.96 -7.86
CA PRO A 148 4.63 -9.30 -9.03
C PRO A 148 4.37 -10.34 -10.12
N ILE A 149 3.16 -10.29 -10.69
CA ILE A 149 2.72 -11.12 -11.81
C ILE A 149 2.60 -10.32 -13.10
N TYR A 150 2.64 -8.99 -13.00
CA TYR A 150 2.70 -8.07 -14.12
C TYR A 150 3.40 -6.78 -13.70
N GLU A 151 4.35 -6.34 -14.52
CA GLU A 151 5.05 -5.05 -14.37
C GLU A 151 5.22 -4.39 -15.74
N ASP A 152 4.73 -3.15 -15.84
CA ASP A 152 5.04 -2.22 -16.93
C ASP A 152 5.83 -1.05 -16.36
N LEU A 153 7.15 -1.13 -16.54
CA LEU A 153 8.11 -0.10 -16.21
C LEU A 153 8.21 0.85 -17.40
N ARG A 154 7.65 2.05 -17.27
CA ARG A 154 7.68 3.04 -18.35
C ARG A 154 9.09 3.59 -18.49
N GLY A 155 9.93 2.92 -19.28
CA GLY A 155 11.35 3.24 -19.45
C GLY A 155 12.27 2.42 -18.55
N ASN A 156 13.51 2.87 -18.39
CA ASN A 156 14.54 2.14 -17.65
C ASN A 156 14.42 2.40 -16.15
N GLN A 157 13.76 1.48 -15.44
CA GLN A 157 13.53 1.55 -13.99
C GLN A 157 13.82 0.20 -13.33
N LEU A 158 14.02 0.20 -12.01
CA LEU A 158 14.20 -1.03 -11.22
C LEU A 158 12.87 -1.77 -11.05
N ASP A 159 12.78 -3.03 -11.46
CA ASP A 159 11.66 -3.91 -11.17
C ASP A 159 11.60 -4.34 -9.69
N THR A 160 10.50 -4.96 -9.28
CA THR A 160 10.35 -5.55 -7.95
C THR A 160 10.46 -7.06 -8.06
N ASP A 161 11.36 -7.71 -7.32
CA ASP A 161 11.41 -9.17 -7.34
C ASP A 161 10.29 -9.79 -6.50
N TYR A 162 10.14 -9.33 -5.26
CA TYR A 162 9.12 -9.73 -4.30
C TYR A 162 9.08 -8.75 -3.13
N SER A 163 8.00 -8.79 -2.35
CA SER A 163 7.88 -8.07 -1.07
C SER A 163 7.38 -9.01 0.02
N PHE A 164 7.81 -8.76 1.26
CA PHE A 164 7.34 -9.46 2.44
C PHE A 164 6.90 -8.44 3.48
N ASN A 165 5.66 -8.57 3.96
CA ASN A 165 5.08 -7.66 4.93
C ASN A 165 4.77 -8.42 6.21
N VAL A 166 5.06 -7.80 7.35
CA VAL A 166 4.66 -8.29 8.68
C VAL A 166 4.05 -7.13 9.45
N GLY A 167 2.88 -7.36 10.03
CA GLY A 167 2.13 -6.37 10.79
C GLY A 167 1.67 -6.93 12.13
N PHE A 168 1.53 -6.05 13.11
CA PHE A 168 0.82 -6.36 14.34
C PHE A 168 -0.07 -5.19 14.72
N ARG A 169 -1.19 -5.50 15.38
CA ARG A 169 -2.10 -4.50 15.93
C ARG A 169 -2.43 -4.83 17.37
N TRP A 170 -2.21 -3.87 18.25
CA TRP A 170 -2.57 -3.94 19.66
C TRP A 170 -3.59 -2.86 20.00
N LEU A 171 -4.72 -3.28 20.57
CA LEU A 171 -5.76 -2.41 21.10
C LEU A 171 -5.53 -2.19 22.60
N LEU A 172 -5.39 -0.92 23.00
CA LEU A 172 -5.15 -0.48 24.37
C LEU A 172 -6.49 -0.14 25.06
N PHE A 173 -7.33 -1.14 25.31
CA PHE A 173 -8.55 -1.01 26.10
C PHE A 173 -8.98 -2.35 26.69
#